data_AF-A0A846T8R6-F1
#
_entry.id   AF-A0A846T8R6-F1
#
_cell.length_a   1.000
_cell.length_b   1.000
_cell.length_c   1.000
_cell.angle_alpha   90.00
_cell.angle_beta   90.00
_cell.angle_gamma   90.00
#
_symmetry.space_group_name_H-M   'P 1'
#
loop_
_entity.id
_entity.type
_entity.pdbx_description
1 polymer ?
#
loop_
_entity_poly.entity_id
_entity_poly.type
_entity_poly.pdbx_seq_one_letter_code
_entity_poly.pdbx_strand_id
1 'polypeptide(L)'
;MPASWELTAVARHWREVYGAELIAVGSDQLEFQIRHKPADHAAAVHAMKELFAFAPDGWRLDRAELEQAAADLQRAETWAFWWD
;
A
#
# COMPACT_ATOMS: atom_id res chain seq x y z
N MET A 1 -6.30 -9.63 10.04
CA MET A 1 -6.14 -8.19 10.39
C MET A 1 -4.88 -7.96 11.23
N PRO A 2 -4.08 -6.93 10.94
CA PRO A 2 -2.89 -6.56 11.71
C PRO A 2 -3.22 -5.99 13.10
N ALA A 3 -2.25 -6.01 14.02
CA ALA A 3 -2.40 -5.40 15.33
C ALA A 3 -2.40 -3.86 15.25
N SER A 4 -3.01 -3.19 16.23
CA SER A 4 -3.17 -1.72 16.25
C SER A 4 -1.85 -0.94 16.22
N TRP A 5 -0.79 -1.49 16.81
CA TRP A 5 0.54 -0.89 16.79
C TRP A 5 1.22 -1.03 15.43
N GLU A 6 0.98 -2.14 14.71
CA GLU A 6 1.47 -2.33 13.33
C GLU A 6 0.81 -1.33 12.40
N LEU A 7 -0.52 -1.15 12.53
CA LEU A 7 -1.27 -0.14 11.80
C LEU A 7 -0.70 1.26 12.02
N THR A 8 -0.48 1.64 13.29
CA THR A 8 0.06 2.96 13.63
C THR A 8 1.48 3.15 13.08
N ALA A 9 2.33 2.12 13.18
CA ALA A 9 3.70 2.17 12.69
C ALA A 9 3.76 2.33 11.16
N VAL A 10 2.97 1.54 10.43
CA VAL A 10 2.92 1.57 8.96
C VAL A 10 2.28 2.86 8.46
N ALA A 11 1.18 3.31 9.07
CA ALA A 11 0.55 4.58 8.72
C ALA A 11 1.52 5.76 8.91
N ARG A 12 2.28 5.77 10.01
CA ARG A 12 3.31 6.80 10.23
C ARG A 12 4.41 6.73 9.16
N HIS A 13 4.95 5.55 8.89
CA HIS A 13 6.00 5.36 7.89
C HIS A 13 5.54 5.81 6.49
N TRP A 14 4.37 5.37 6.04
CA TRP A 14 3.85 5.78 4.73
C TRP A 14 3.46 7.25 4.66
N ARG A 15 3.05 7.87 5.77
CA ARG A 15 2.87 9.32 5.83
C ARG A 15 4.19 10.06 5.61
N GLU A 16 5.28 9.58 6.23
CA GLU A 16 6.61 10.18 6.10
C GLU A 16 7.19 9.98 4.68
N VAL A 17 7.03 8.80 4.09
CA VAL A 17 7.63 8.45 2.79
C VAL A 17 6.75 8.87 1.60
N TYR A 18 5.47 8.55 1.63
CA TYR A 18 4.55 8.69 0.50
C TYR A 18 3.54 9.83 0.70
N GLY A 19 3.57 10.53 1.84
CA GLY A 19 2.52 11.48 2.20
C GLY A 19 1.16 10.79 2.30
N ALA A 20 1.13 9.51 2.69
CA ALA A 20 -0.08 8.72 2.80
C ALA A 20 -0.91 9.18 4.01
N GLU A 21 -2.15 9.58 3.76
CA GLU A 21 -3.11 9.98 4.79
C GLU A 21 -4.24 8.95 4.84
N LEU A 22 -4.54 8.40 6.02
CA LEU A 22 -5.61 7.43 6.20
C LEU A 22 -6.97 8.14 6.06
N ILE A 23 -7.79 7.70 5.10
CA ILE A 23 -9.08 8.34 4.77
C ILE A 23 -10.29 7.48 5.09
N ALA A 24 -10.13 6.16 5.20
CA ALA A 24 -11.21 5.24 5.59
C ALA A 24 -10.69 4.05 6.40
N VAL A 25 -11.48 3.61 7.38
CA VAL A 25 -11.24 2.42 8.22
C VAL A 25 -12.52 1.60 8.28
N GLY A 26 -12.45 0.37 7.76
CA GLY A 26 -13.49 -0.65 7.86
C GLY A 26 -13.17 -1.72 8.90
N SER A 27 -14.03 -2.74 8.99
CA SER A 27 -13.82 -3.93 9.82
C SER A 27 -12.61 -4.75 9.41
N ASP A 28 -12.29 -4.73 8.12
CA ASP A 28 -11.41 -5.63 7.40
C ASP A 28 -10.70 -4.90 6.25
N GLN A 29 -10.85 -3.58 6.17
CA GLN A 29 -10.35 -2.76 5.07
C GLN A 29 -9.77 -1.44 5.55
N LEU A 30 -8.78 -0.93 4.83
CA LEU A 30 -8.20 0.41 5.02
C LEU A 30 -8.01 1.10 3.68
N GLU A 31 -8.15 2.43 3.66
CA GLU A 31 -7.84 3.24 2.48
C GLU A 31 -6.98 4.46 2.85
N PHE A 32 -5.94 4.68 2.04
CA PHE A 32 -5.02 5.80 2.17
C PHE A 32 -5.04 6.66 0.91
N GLN A 33 -5.03 7.98 1.07
CA GLN A 33 -4.76 8.93 -0.01
C GLN A 33 -3.26 9.21 -0.09
N ILE A 34 -2.68 9.14 -1.29
CA ILE A 34 -1.24 9.28 -1.52
C ILE A 34 -0.93 10.63 -2.16
N ARG A 35 -0.06 11.41 -1.50
CA ARG A 35 0.36 12.73 -1.98
C ARG A 35 1.68 12.72 -2.75
N HIS A 36 2.57 11.80 -2.41
CA HIS A 36 3.87 11.64 -3.05
C HIS A 36 3.92 10.28 -3.73
N LYS A 37 3.55 10.25 -5.01
CA LYS A 37 3.61 9.02 -5.83
C LYS A 37 5.06 8.57 -6.00
N PRO A 38 5.34 7.26 -6.10
CA PRO A 38 6.67 6.76 -6.39
C PRO A 38 7.26 7.43 -7.65
N ALA A 39 8.48 7.95 -7.55
CA ALA A 39 9.09 8.78 -8.59
C ALA A 39 9.42 8.01 -9.87
N ASP A 40 9.71 6.72 -9.74
CA ASP A 40 10.03 5.81 -10.84
C ASP A 40 9.49 4.40 -10.57
N HIS A 41 9.65 3.54 -11.58
CA HIS A 41 9.17 2.17 -11.53
C HIS A 41 9.84 1.33 -10.43
N ALA A 42 11.12 1.55 -10.15
CA ALA A 42 11.84 0.82 -9.11
C ALA A 42 11.29 1.17 -7.72
N ALA A 43 10.99 2.46 -7.48
CA ALA A 43 10.31 2.93 -6.28
C ALA A 43 8.89 2.36 -6.18
N ALA A 44 8.15 2.26 -7.30
CA ALA A 44 6.83 1.67 -7.32
C ALA A 44 6.84 0.17 -6.96
N VAL A 45 7.81 -0.58 -7.48
CA VAL A 45 8.02 -1.99 -7.13
C VAL A 45 8.43 -2.13 -5.65
N HIS A 46 9.24 -1.21 -5.13
CA HIS A 46 9.58 -1.19 -3.71
C HIS A 46 8.34 -0.99 -2.84
N ALA A 47 7.54 0.04 -3.14
CA ALA A 47 6.28 0.30 -2.46
C ALA A 47 5.36 -0.93 -2.53
N MET A 48 5.21 -1.55 -3.70
CA MET A 48 4.39 -2.76 -3.86
C MET A 48 4.84 -3.91 -2.96
N LYS A 49 6.15 -4.08 -2.76
CA LYS A 49 6.66 -5.09 -1.81
C LYS A 49 6.31 -4.76 -0.37
N GLU A 50 6.36 -3.48 0.03
CA GLU A 50 5.91 -3.04 1.36
C GLU A 50 4.41 -3.31 1.56
N LEU A 51 3.60 -2.92 0.58
CA LEU A 51 2.14 -3.13 0.55
C LEU A 51 1.80 -4.62 0.69
N PHE A 52 2.47 -5.47 -0.10
CA PHE A 52 2.33 -6.92 -0.04
C PHE A 52 2.75 -7.51 1.31
N ALA A 53 3.83 -7.01 1.92
CA ALA A 53 4.27 -7.48 3.23
C ALA A 53 3.26 -7.13 4.34
N PHE A 54 2.53 -6.03 4.20
CA PHE A 54 1.52 -5.58 5.17
C PHE A 54 0.16 -6.28 4.98
N ALA A 55 -0.24 -6.53 3.74
CA ALA A 55 -1.50 -7.20 3.41
C ALA A 55 -1.30 -8.26 2.31
N PRO A 56 -0.67 -9.40 2.62
CA PRO A 56 -0.33 -10.40 1.61
C PRO A 56 -1.56 -11.08 1.01
N ASP A 57 -2.60 -11.32 1.81
CA ASP A 57 -3.82 -12.01 1.37
C ASP A 57 -4.64 -11.18 0.37
N GLY A 58 -4.44 -9.85 0.38
CA GLY A 58 -5.10 -8.97 -0.57
C GLY A 58 -4.60 -9.15 -2.01
N TRP A 59 -3.41 -9.70 -2.20
CA TRP A 59 -2.71 -9.68 -3.49
C TRP A 59 -2.17 -11.05 -3.83
N ARG A 60 -2.77 -11.76 -4.78
CA ARG A 60 -2.17 -12.94 -5.41
C ARG A 60 -1.44 -12.49 -6.66
N LEU A 61 -0.15 -12.18 -6.53
CA LEU A 61 0.66 -11.69 -7.64
C LEU A 61 1.83 -12.64 -7.92
N ASP A 62 1.92 -13.14 -9.15
CA ASP A 62 3.15 -13.64 -9.73
C ASP A 62 4.10 -12.49 -10.11
N ARG A 63 5.26 -12.80 -10.70
CA ARG A 63 6.25 -11.78 -11.07
C ARG A 63 5.71 -10.77 -12.10
N ALA A 64 4.97 -11.22 -13.10
CA ALA A 64 4.43 -10.34 -14.14
C ALA A 64 3.30 -9.47 -13.58
N GLU A 65 2.48 -10.06 -12.71
CA GLU A 65 1.40 -9.36 -12.00
C GLU A 65 1.96 -8.31 -11.03
N LEU A 66 3.12 -8.56 -10.40
CA LEU A 66 3.80 -7.58 -9.54
C LEU A 66 4.25 -6.33 -10.31
N GLU A 67 4.82 -6.52 -11.51
CA GLU A 67 5.29 -5.41 -12.37
C GLU A 67 4.12 -4.54 -12.82
N GLN A 68 3.02 -5.18 -13.23
CA GLN A 68 1.80 -4.49 -13.63
C GLN A 68 1.16 -3.77 -12.43
N ALA A 69 1.04 -4.44 -11.28
CA ALA A 69 0.50 -3.86 -10.07
C ALA A 69 1.33 -2.65 -9.60
N ALA A 70 2.66 -2.71 -9.69
CA ALA A 70 3.53 -1.57 -9.37
C ALA A 70 3.28 -0.39 -10.31
N ALA A 71 3.12 -0.62 -11.61
CA ALA A 71 2.80 0.43 -12.56
C ALA A 71 1.42 1.07 -12.29
N ASP A 72 0.44 0.27 -11.86
CA ASP A 72 -0.90 0.76 -11.51
C ASP A 72 -0.88 1.52 -10.18
N LEU A 73 -0.15 1.01 -9.19
CA LEU A 73 0.10 1.67 -7.92
C LEU A 73 0.73 3.05 -8.09
N GLN A 74 1.69 3.17 -9.01
CA GLN A 74 2.36 4.43 -9.30
C GLN A 74 1.39 5.49 -9.84
N ARG A 75 0.34 5.07 -10.56
CA ARG A 75 -0.68 5.97 -11.12
C ARG A 75 -1.80 6.26 -10.13
N ALA A 76 -2.08 5.34 -9.22
CA ALA A 76 -3.15 5.45 -8.24
C ALA A 76 -2.98 6.67 -7.31
N GLU A 77 -4.11 7.27 -6.94
CA GLU A 77 -4.18 8.35 -5.94
C GLU A 77 -4.56 7.82 -4.55
N THR A 78 -5.08 6.60 -4.49
CA THR A 78 -5.41 5.90 -3.26
C THR A 78 -4.84 4.49 -3.25
N TRP A 79 -4.45 4.03 -2.07
CA TRP A 79 -4.08 2.65 -1.80
C TRP A 79 -5.11 2.03 -0.87
N ALA A 80 -5.70 0.93 -1.31
CA ALA A 80 -6.69 0.18 -0.56
C ALA A 80 -6.14 -1.17 -0.13
N PHE A 81 -6.52 -1.59 1.07
CA PHE A 81 -6.11 -2.85 1.69
C PHE A 81 -7.34 -3.59 2.18
N TRP A 82 -7.31 -4.90 2.06
CA TRP A 82 -8.32 -5.80 2.58
C TRP A 82 -7.64 -7.02 3.20
N TRP A 83 -8.22 -7.51 4.28
CA TRP A 83 -7.85 -8.78 4.91
C TRP A 83 -9.13 -9.61 5.04
N ASP A 84 -9.15 -10.81 4.48
CA ASP A 84 -10.21 -11.80 4.75
C ASP A 84 -9.88 -12.58 6.04
#